data_AF-A0A127QCY7-F1
#
_entry.id   AF-A0A127QCY7-F1
#
_cell.length_a   1.000
_cell.length_b   1.000
_cell.length_c   1.000
_cell.angle_alpha   90.00
_cell.angle_beta   90.00
_cell.angle_gamma   90.00
#
_symmetry.space_group_name_H-M   'P 1'
#
loop_
_entity.id
_entity.type
_entity.pdbx_description
1 polymer ?
#
loop_
_entity_poly.entity_id
_entity_poly.type
_entity_poly.pdbx_seq_one_letter_code
_entity_poly.pdbx_strand_id
1 'polypeptide(L)' 'MRDQNGEIRKKRGDTQVGTLRKEYGESFAKGYRSDAELGTVLKKEGVDSLDQLLKKGK' A
#
# COMPACT_ATOMS: atom_id res chain seq x y z
N MET A 1 7.92 -12.87 21.86
CA MET A 1 6.89 -12.37 20.92
C MET A 1 7.29 -10.97 20.51
N ARG A 2 7.31 -10.66 19.21
CA ARG A 2 7.26 -9.32 18.54
C ARG A 2 8.47 -8.90 17.70
N ASP A 3 8.63 -9.46 16.50
CA ASP A 3 9.62 -8.95 15.54
C ASP A 3 9.23 -9.14 14.07
N GLN A 4 8.35 -10.09 13.74
CA GLN A 4 8.07 -10.44 12.33
C GLN A 4 7.22 -9.40 11.56
N ASN A 5 6.62 -8.42 12.24
CA ASN A 5 5.74 -7.46 11.57
C ASN A 5 6.47 -6.20 11.07
N GLY A 6 7.66 -5.89 11.59
CA GLY A 6 8.39 -4.66 11.23
C GLY A 6 9.09 -4.76 9.87
N GLU A 7 9.79 -5.86 9.62
CA GLU A 7 10.52 -6.06 8.36
C GLU A 7 9.57 -6.34 7.18
N ILE A 8 8.49 -7.10 7.39
CA ILE A 8 7.50 -7.38 6.35
C ILE A 8 6.76 -6.09 5.94
N ARG A 9 6.49 -5.18 6.88
CA ARG A 9 5.86 -3.88 6.56
C ARG A 9 6.80 -2.98 5.76
N LYS A 10 8.11 -2.94 6.07
CA LYS A 10 9.10 -2.19 5.27
C LYS A 10 9.19 -2.72 3.83
N LYS A 11 9.23 -4.04 3.64
CA LYS A 11 9.22 -4.73 2.32
C LYS A 11 7.88 -4.74 1.59
N ARG A 12 6.82 -4.19 2.18
CA ARG A 12 5.56 -3.91 1.45
C ARG A 12 5.44 -2.43 1.11
N GLY A 13 6.06 -1.55 1.91
CA GLY A 13 6.08 -0.11 1.65
C GLY A 13 6.74 0.25 0.31
N ASP A 14 7.79 -0.47 -0.07
CA ASP A 14 8.51 -0.36 -1.34
C ASP A 14 7.74 -0.95 -2.55
N THR A 15 6.60 -1.62 -2.34
CA THR A 15 5.79 -2.12 -3.44
C THR A 15 5.17 -0.96 -4.22
N GLN A 16 5.36 -0.94 -5.54
CA GLN A 16 4.81 0.11 -6.39
C GLN A 16 3.29 -0.02 -6.57
N VAL A 17 2.60 1.11 -6.63
CA VAL A 17 1.16 1.22 -6.91
C VAL A 17 0.78 0.51 -8.21
N GLY A 18 1.63 0.56 -9.23
CA GLY A 18 1.42 -0.12 -10.51
C GLY A 18 1.34 -1.64 -10.36
N THR A 19 2.17 -2.23 -9.50
CA THR A 19 2.11 -3.66 -9.19
C THR A 19 0.81 -3.99 -8.44
N LEU A 20 0.44 -3.16 -7.46
CA LEU A 20 -0.79 -3.35 -6.70
C LEU A 20 -2.04 -3.18 -7.56
N ARG A 21 -2.03 -2.32 -8.58
CA ARG A 21 -3.13 -2.20 -9.54
C ARG A 21 -3.32 -3.45 -10.39
N LYS A 22 -2.24 -4.18 -10.69
CA LYS A 22 -2.35 -5.46 -11.41
C LYS A 22 -3.01 -6.54 -10.55
N GLU A 23 -2.80 -6.50 -9.24
CA GLU A 23 -3.34 -7.49 -8.29
C GLU A 23 -4.75 -7.13 -7.78
N TYR A 24 -4.98 -5.86 -7.44
CA TYR A 24 -6.22 -5.37 -6.82
C TYR A 24 -7.14 -4.61 -7.79
N GLY A 25 -6.67 -4.29 -8.99
CA GLY A 25 -7.41 -3.58 -10.03
C GLY A 25 -6.96 -2.14 -10.26
N GLU A 26 -7.25 -1.59 -11.44
CA GLU A 26 -6.85 -0.23 -11.85
C GLU A 26 -7.45 0.90 -10.99
N SER A 27 -8.53 0.60 -10.26
CA SER A 27 -9.12 1.50 -9.27
C SER A 27 -8.24 1.70 -8.03
N PHE A 28 -7.28 0.81 -7.78
CA PHE A 28 -6.40 0.90 -6.62
C PHE A 28 -5.52 2.15 -6.69
N ALA A 29 -5.61 2.97 -5.63
CA ALA A 29 -4.85 4.21 -5.46
C ALA A 29 -4.87 5.10 -6.73
N LYS A 30 -6.05 5.26 -7.36
CA LYS A 30 -6.22 5.95 -8.67
C LYS A 30 -5.65 7.39 -8.70
N GLY A 31 -5.57 8.06 -7.55
CA GLY A 31 -4.97 9.39 -7.39
C GLY A 31 -3.44 9.43 -7.27
N TYR A 32 -2.77 8.28 -7.30
CA TYR A 32 -1.33 8.15 -7.18
C TYR A 32 -0.70 7.72 -8.51
N ARG A 33 0.57 8.07 -8.71
CA ARG A 33 1.31 7.59 -9.88
C ARG A 33 1.61 6.10 -9.74
N SER A 34 1.71 5.38 -10.86
CA SER A 34 1.97 3.92 -10.86
C SER A 34 3.36 3.56 -10.29
N ASP A 35 4.32 4.48 -10.36
CA ASP A 35 5.66 4.33 -9.80
C ASP A 35 5.74 4.74 -8.31
N ALA A 36 4.66 5.25 -7.74
CA ALA A 36 4.62 5.60 -6.33
C ALA A 36 4.71 4.34 -5.46
N GLU A 37 5.47 4.44 -4.38
CA GLU A 37 5.58 3.39 -3.37
C GLU A 37 4.34 3.34 -2.48
N LEU A 38 3.88 2.13 -2.14
CA LEU A 38 2.76 1.89 -1.23
C LEU A 38 2.95 2.62 0.10
N GLY A 39 4.16 2.66 0.65
CA GLY A 39 4.46 3.35 1.89
C GLY A 39 4.15 4.85 1.81
N THR A 40 4.34 5.46 0.64
CA THR A 40 3.97 6.87 0.41
C THR A 40 2.46 7.04 0.36
N VAL A 41 1.76 6.11 -0.29
CA VAL A 41 0.28 6.09 -0.32
C VAL A 41 -0.29 5.94 1.09
N LEU A 42 0.19 4.95 1.85
CA LEU A 42 -0.25 4.67 3.21
C LEU A 42 -0.07 5.90 4.13
N LYS A 43 1.09 6.54 4.07
CA LYS A 43 1.38 7.78 4.82
C LYS A 43 0.44 8.93 4.44
N LYS A 44 0.18 9.12 3.14
CA LYS A 44 -0.68 10.21 2.66
C LYS A 44 -2.16 9.95 2.97
N GLU A 45 -2.58 8.69 2.99
CA GLU A 45 -3.94 8.27 3.35
C GLU A 45 -4.19 8.15 4.86
N GLY A 46 -3.12 8.22 5.68
CA GLY A 46 -3.18 8.12 7.13
C GLY A 46 -3.47 6.71 7.64
N VAL A 47 -3.01 5.68 6.91
CA VAL A 47 -3.23 4.26 7.25
C VAL A 47 -1.90 3.54 7.39
N ASP A 48 -1.87 2.48 8.21
CA ASP A 48 -0.65 1.75 8.54
C ASP A 48 -0.45 0.47 7.70
N SER A 49 -1.48 0.05 6.96
CA SER A 49 -1.43 -1.18 6.17
C SER A 49 -2.29 -1.14 4.91
N LEU A 50 -1.91 -1.99 3.94
CA LEU A 50 -2.64 -2.21 2.70
C LEU A 50 -4.11 -2.59 2.94
N ASP A 51 -4.36 -3.47 3.92
CA ASP A 51 -5.73 -3.88 4.27
C ASP A 51 -6.61 -2.72 4.74
N GLN A 52 -6.04 -1.78 5.53
CA GLN A 52 -6.78 -0.58 5.93
C GLN A 52 -7.09 0.32 4.73
N LEU A 53 -6.12 0.47 3.82
CA LEU A 53 -6.32 1.21 2.58
C LEU A 53 -7.44 0.59 1.72
N LEU A 54 -7.45 -0.73 1.57
CA LEU A 54 -8.46 -1.46 0.79
C LEU A 54 -9.86 -1.35 1.41
N LYS A 55 -9.97 -1.38 2.74
CA LYS A 55 -11.26 -1.19 3.43
C LYS A 55 -11.82 0.22 3.27
N LYS A 56 -10.96 1.24 3.13
CA LYS A 56 -11.35 2.65 2.96
C LYS A 56 -11.85 2.96 1.54
N GLY A 57 -11.38 2.22 0.54
CA GLY A 57 -11.78 2.37 -0.86
C GLY A 57 -13.02 1.57 -1.27
N LYS A 58 -13.71 0.94 -0.31
CA LYS A 58 -14.93 0.15 -0.52
C LYS A 58 -16.18 1.00 -0.33
#